data_AF-A0AAN7C4X7-F1
#
_entry.id   AF-A0AAN7C4X7-F1
#
_cell.length_a   1.000
_cell.length_b   1.000
_cell.length_c   1.000
_cell.angle_alpha   90.00
_cell.angle_beta   90.00
_cell.angle_gamma   90.00
#
_symmetry.space_group_name_H-M   'P 1'
#
loop_
_entity.id
_entity.type
_entity.pdbx_description
1 polymer ?
#
loop_
_entity_poly.entity_id
_entity_poly.type
_entity_poly.pdbx_seq_one_letter_code
_entity_poly.pdbx_strand_id
1 'polypeptide(L)'
;MAARTTVSEILASLSLEERFSLLAGASLGATWDVDLMREIGELLADEFKSKSASVLLAPTMCIHRHPLGGRNFESFSEDPFLSGKLAAAYIRGMKSRGTGATPKHFQNVQENKRFKVDAHISPRALREADPWCMMTAYNKVNGQHCDASKELLVDIARDEWNWDGVSMRDWGGTTSTIGSINNGLDLEMPGPPLRRTKEALEGPLRDGAIDLHRVDESARRILALLEKTEQDQMLSLPFT
;
A
#
# COMPACT_ATOMS: atom_id res chain seq x y z
N MET A 1 -3.04 -28.13 33.02
CA MET A 1 -2.81 -28.06 31.56
C MET A 1 -3.54 -26.81 31.10
N ALA A 2 -2.83 -25.68 30.95
CA ALA A 2 -3.48 -24.43 30.56
C ALA A 2 -3.97 -24.57 29.12
N ALA A 3 -5.27 -24.32 28.88
CA ALA A 3 -5.81 -24.26 27.52
C ALA A 3 -5.02 -23.20 26.75
N ARG A 4 -4.31 -23.60 25.70
CA ARG A 4 -3.68 -22.66 24.78
C ARG A 4 -4.81 -22.04 23.97
N THR A 5 -5.24 -20.85 24.34
CA THR A 5 -6.09 -20.05 23.47
C THR A 5 -5.33 -19.80 22.18
N THR A 6 -5.87 -20.23 21.06
CA THR A 6 -5.26 -20.01 19.74
C THR A 6 -5.45 -18.55 19.33
N VAL A 7 -4.60 -18.04 18.42
CA VAL A 7 -4.77 -16.67 17.91
C VAL A 7 -6.16 -16.51 17.27
N SER A 8 -6.66 -17.55 16.58
CA SER A 8 -8.00 -17.55 15.98
C SER A 8 -9.13 -17.43 17.03
N GLU A 9 -9.00 -18.09 18.19
CA GLU A 9 -9.96 -17.93 19.31
C GLU A 9 -9.94 -16.52 19.92
N ILE A 10 -8.76 -15.89 19.98
CA ILE A 10 -8.66 -14.47 20.39
C ILE A 10 -9.34 -13.59 19.36
N LEU A 11 -9.08 -13.79 18.06
CA LEU A 11 -9.69 -13.00 16.98
C LEU A 11 -11.23 -13.14 16.98
N ALA A 12 -11.75 -14.35 17.19
CA ALA A 12 -13.19 -14.61 17.28
C ALA A 12 -13.87 -13.96 18.50
N SER A 13 -13.09 -13.63 19.55
CA SER A 13 -13.60 -12.94 20.74
C SER A 13 -13.62 -11.41 20.63
N LEU A 14 -13.00 -10.84 19.59
CA LEU A 14 -12.99 -9.41 19.35
C LEU A 14 -14.34 -8.96 18.79
N SER A 15 -15.07 -8.13 19.53
CA SER A 15 -16.27 -7.47 19.01
C SER A 15 -15.86 -6.26 18.14
N LEU A 16 -16.63 -6.00 17.08
CA LEU A 16 -16.42 -4.82 16.21
C LEU A 16 -16.70 -3.48 16.92
N GLU A 17 -17.19 -3.50 18.17
CA GLU A 17 -17.49 -2.30 18.96
C GLU A 17 -16.25 -1.71 19.65
N GLU A 18 -15.19 -2.51 19.87
CA GLU A 18 -13.95 -2.06 20.48
C GLU A 18 -12.80 -2.05 19.47
N ARG A 19 -11.99 -0.99 19.48
CA ARG A 19 -10.75 -0.94 18.69
C ARG A 19 -9.80 -2.03 19.18
N PHE A 20 -9.39 -2.93 18.30
CA PHE A 20 -8.40 -3.93 18.64
C PHE A 20 -7.02 -3.55 18.09
N SER A 21 -5.98 -3.86 18.87
CA SER A 21 -4.59 -3.74 18.43
C SER A 21 -4.06 -5.13 18.15
N LEU A 22 -3.70 -5.38 16.90
CA LEU A 22 -3.05 -6.64 16.52
C LEU A 22 -1.57 -6.63 16.90
N LEU A 23 -0.98 -7.82 16.85
CA LEU A 23 0.46 -8.00 16.99
C LEU A 23 1.22 -7.25 15.88
N ALA A 24 2.43 -6.81 16.19
CA ALA A 24 3.31 -6.17 15.24
C ALA A 24 3.67 -7.12 14.08
N GLY A 25 3.99 -6.56 12.91
CA GLY A 25 4.31 -7.33 11.70
C GLY A 25 5.39 -8.38 11.91
N ALA A 26 6.44 -8.10 12.68
CA ALA A 26 7.50 -9.07 12.97
C ALA A 26 7.00 -10.26 13.79
N SER A 27 6.09 -10.03 14.74
CA SER A 27 5.45 -11.10 15.54
C SER A 27 4.49 -11.93 14.69
N LEU A 28 3.74 -11.30 13.79
CA LEU A 28 2.90 -12.00 12.82
C LEU A 28 3.75 -12.82 11.83
N GLY A 29 4.88 -12.27 11.38
CA GLY A 29 5.87 -12.95 10.54
C GLY A 29 6.42 -14.22 11.20
N ALA A 30 6.64 -14.17 12.52
CA ALA A 30 7.12 -15.32 13.29
C ALA A 30 6.10 -16.47 13.43
N THR A 31 4.83 -16.27 13.03
CA THR A 31 3.83 -17.36 13.01
C THR A 31 4.00 -18.29 11.82
N TRP A 32 4.53 -17.78 10.70
CA TRP A 32 4.59 -18.48 9.40
C TRP A 32 3.22 -18.98 8.91
N ASP A 33 2.13 -18.43 9.45
CA ASP A 33 0.77 -18.94 9.26
C ASP A 33 0.04 -18.09 8.22
N VAL A 34 -0.03 -18.63 7.00
CA VAL A 34 -0.66 -17.97 5.84
C VAL A 34 -2.17 -17.84 6.02
N ASP A 35 -2.81 -18.84 6.65
CA ASP A 35 -4.26 -18.84 6.86
C ASP A 35 -4.63 -17.81 7.93
N LEU A 36 -3.86 -17.74 9.01
CA LEU A 36 -3.99 -16.68 10.02
C LEU A 36 -3.85 -15.28 9.41
N MET A 37 -2.89 -15.07 8.50
CA MET A 37 -2.73 -13.77 7.84
C MET A 37 -3.93 -13.39 6.99
N ARG A 38 -4.61 -14.36 6.37
CA ARG A 38 -5.86 -14.14 5.66
C ARG A 38 -6.99 -13.78 6.62
N GLU A 39 -7.16 -14.51 7.72
CA GLU A 39 -8.16 -14.22 8.76
C GLU A 39 -7.98 -12.80 9.32
N ILE A 40 -6.74 -12.41 9.59
CA ILE A 40 -6.39 -11.05 10.02
C ILE A 40 -6.80 -10.01 8.97
N GLY A 41 -6.53 -10.27 7.69
CA GLY A 41 -6.94 -9.39 6.60
C GLY A 41 -8.46 -9.20 6.52
N GLU A 42 -9.21 -10.29 6.68
CA GLU A 42 -10.68 -10.25 6.71
C GLU A 42 -11.20 -9.45 7.91
N LEU A 43 -10.66 -9.71 9.11
CA LEU A 43 -11.05 -8.99 10.34
C LEU A 43 -10.79 -7.48 10.24
N LEU A 44 -9.61 -7.09 9.73
CA LEU A 44 -9.27 -5.68 9.55
C LEU A 44 -10.14 -4.99 8.51
N ALA A 45 -10.54 -5.69 7.45
CA ALA A 45 -11.45 -5.14 6.47
C ALA A 45 -12.84 -4.86 7.06
N ASP A 46 -13.35 -5.76 7.90
CA ASP A 46 -14.62 -5.56 8.60
C ASP A 46 -14.54 -4.37 9.58
N GLU A 47 -13.41 -4.22 10.31
CA GLU A 47 -13.17 -3.06 11.18
C GLU A 47 -13.05 -1.73 10.40
N PHE A 48 -12.45 -1.76 9.22
CA PHE A 48 -12.31 -0.56 8.38
C PHE A 48 -13.63 -0.13 7.77
N LYS A 49 -14.44 -1.10 7.34
CA LYS A 49 -15.80 -0.86 6.86
C LYS A 49 -16.69 -0.23 7.92
N SER A 50 -16.63 -0.70 9.18
CA SER A 50 -17.41 -0.10 10.27
C SER A 50 -17.05 1.37 10.52
N LYS A 51 -15.88 1.81 10.08
CA LYS A 51 -15.38 3.19 10.17
C LYS A 51 -15.50 3.98 8.87
N SER A 52 -16.22 3.45 7.87
CA SER A 52 -16.35 4.07 6.55
C SER A 52 -15.00 4.34 5.85
N ALA A 53 -14.01 3.49 6.09
CA ALA A 53 -12.69 3.58 5.46
C ALA A 53 -12.56 2.53 4.34
N SER A 54 -12.28 2.99 3.12
CA SER A 54 -12.22 2.13 1.93
C SER A 54 -10.86 1.46 1.71
N VAL A 55 -9.79 2.05 2.24
CA VAL A 55 -8.40 1.60 2.01
C VAL A 55 -7.60 1.64 3.30
N LEU A 56 -6.97 0.52 3.65
CA LEU A 56 -6.01 0.42 4.73
C LEU A 56 -4.57 0.56 4.21
N LEU A 57 -3.78 1.37 4.92
CA LEU A 57 -2.36 1.59 4.63
C LEU A 57 -1.49 0.49 5.25
N ALA A 58 -1.74 -0.75 4.83
CA ALA A 58 -1.06 -1.95 5.27
C ALA A 58 -1.13 -3.02 4.15
N PRO A 59 -0.28 -4.06 4.17
CA PRO A 59 0.78 -4.32 5.15
C PRO A 59 2.09 -3.58 4.86
N THR A 60 2.94 -3.42 5.88
CA THR A 60 4.35 -3.05 5.62
C THR A 60 5.13 -4.32 5.27
N MET A 61 5.77 -4.34 4.11
CA MET A 61 6.49 -5.49 3.56
C MET A 61 7.95 -5.17 3.20
N CYS A 62 8.52 -4.17 3.87
CA CYS A 62 9.94 -3.87 3.78
C CYS A 62 10.76 -5.06 4.31
N ILE A 63 11.81 -5.44 3.60
CA ILE A 63 12.71 -6.51 4.03
C ILE A 63 13.55 -6.04 5.22
N HIS A 64 13.66 -6.88 6.25
CA HIS A 64 14.56 -6.66 7.40
C HIS A 64 16.03 -6.78 6.98
N ARG A 65 16.54 -5.84 6.18
CA ARG A 65 17.92 -5.86 5.67
C ARG A 65 18.96 -5.79 6.80
N HIS A 66 18.65 -5.07 7.86
CA HIS A 66 19.54 -4.88 8.99
C HIS A 66 18.71 -4.84 10.29
N PRO A 67 19.15 -5.47 11.39
CA PRO A 67 18.36 -5.56 12.63
C PRO A 67 18.08 -4.19 13.27
N LEU A 68 18.93 -3.19 13.01
CA LEU A 68 18.74 -1.81 13.47
C LEU A 68 17.71 -1.00 12.66
N GLY A 69 16.98 -1.63 11.74
CA GLY A 69 15.91 -0.97 11.00
C GLY A 69 14.78 -0.53 11.93
N GLY A 70 14.60 0.78 12.11
CA GLY A 70 13.66 1.35 13.08
C GLY A 70 12.18 1.01 12.85
N ARG A 71 11.84 0.45 11.68
CA ARG A 71 10.49 -0.01 11.30
C ARG A 71 10.44 -1.50 10.95
N ASN A 72 11.45 -2.28 11.37
CA ASN A 72 11.40 -3.73 11.18
C ASN A 72 10.22 -4.34 11.95
N PHE A 73 9.86 -3.79 13.11
CA PHE A 73 8.76 -4.31 13.93
C PHE A 73 7.42 -4.39 13.18
N GLU A 74 7.15 -3.47 12.24
CA GLU A 74 5.91 -3.44 11.45
C GLU A 74 5.98 -4.26 10.15
N SER A 75 7.16 -4.82 9.80
CA SER A 75 7.36 -5.66 8.62
C SER A 75 7.54 -7.13 9.00
N PHE A 76 7.33 -8.07 8.07
CA PHE A 76 7.26 -9.50 8.40
C PHE A 76 8.61 -10.18 8.64
N SER A 77 9.56 -10.10 7.71
CA SER A 77 10.80 -10.90 7.75
C SER A 77 11.93 -10.29 6.92
N GLU A 78 13.13 -10.84 7.07
CA GLU A 78 14.27 -10.65 6.15
C GLU A 78 14.13 -11.49 4.87
N ASP A 79 13.28 -12.53 4.88
CA ASP A 79 13.08 -13.39 3.72
C ASP A 79 11.94 -12.85 2.82
N PRO A 80 12.22 -12.56 1.53
CA PRO A 80 11.21 -12.02 0.61
C PRO A 80 10.14 -13.03 0.22
N PHE A 81 10.42 -14.33 0.27
CA PHE A 81 9.42 -15.35 -0.06
C PHE A 81 8.35 -15.43 1.04
N LEU A 82 8.77 -15.54 2.30
CA LEU A 82 7.89 -15.51 3.46
C LEU A 82 7.11 -14.20 3.53
N SER A 83 7.80 -13.05 3.43
CA SER A 83 7.15 -11.73 3.45
C SER A 83 6.11 -11.59 2.35
N GLY A 84 6.41 -12.07 1.13
CA GLY A 84 5.48 -12.08 0.01
C GLY A 84 4.27 -12.98 0.23
N LYS A 85 4.45 -14.21 0.74
CA LYS A 85 3.34 -15.14 1.01
C LYS A 85 2.39 -14.61 2.09
N LEU A 86 2.93 -14.11 3.20
CA LEU A 86 2.13 -13.54 4.29
C LEU A 86 1.40 -12.28 3.84
N ALA A 87 2.09 -11.36 3.14
CA ALA A 87 1.48 -10.16 2.59
C ALA A 87 0.36 -10.49 1.59
N ALA A 88 0.57 -11.46 0.70
CA ALA A 88 -0.42 -11.85 -0.29
C ALA A 88 -1.69 -12.44 0.34
N ALA A 89 -1.56 -13.23 1.42
CA ALA A 89 -2.71 -13.75 2.15
C ALA A 89 -3.49 -12.64 2.87
N TYR A 90 -2.78 -11.73 3.53
CA TYR A 90 -3.37 -10.54 4.14
C TYR A 90 -4.15 -9.68 3.14
N ILE A 91 -3.53 -9.37 2.00
CA ILE A 91 -4.13 -8.55 0.94
C ILE A 91 -5.36 -9.25 0.36
N ARG A 92 -5.31 -10.58 0.17
CA ARG A 92 -6.48 -11.36 -0.30
C ARG A 92 -7.62 -11.37 0.72
N GLY A 93 -7.33 -11.48 2.02
CA GLY A 93 -8.34 -11.38 3.07
C GLY A 93 -9.01 -10.01 3.12
N MET A 94 -8.26 -8.94 2.90
CA MET A 94 -8.85 -7.61 2.79
C MET A 94 -9.75 -7.46 1.56
N LYS A 95 -9.24 -7.90 0.39
CA LYS A 95 -9.99 -7.84 -0.88
C LYS A 95 -11.26 -8.68 -0.85
N SER A 96 -11.27 -9.84 -0.19
CA SER A 96 -12.46 -10.70 -0.10
C SER A 96 -13.59 -10.05 0.69
N ARG A 97 -13.27 -9.03 1.48
CA ARG A 97 -14.21 -8.20 2.24
C ARG A 97 -14.30 -6.80 1.65
N GLY A 98 -14.06 -6.59 0.36
CA GLY A 98 -14.33 -5.30 -0.30
C GLY A 98 -13.51 -4.09 0.17
N THR A 99 -12.42 -4.30 0.92
CA THR A 99 -11.56 -3.22 1.42
C THR A 99 -10.20 -3.27 0.74
N GLY A 100 -9.70 -2.12 0.28
CA GLY A 100 -8.39 -2.03 -0.36
C GLY A 100 -7.24 -2.15 0.64
N ALA A 101 -6.24 -2.97 0.31
CA ALA A 101 -4.94 -2.99 0.98
C ALA A 101 -3.92 -2.15 0.20
N THR A 102 -2.96 -1.55 0.92
CA THR A 102 -1.86 -0.76 0.35
C THR A 102 -0.53 -1.29 0.88
N PRO A 103 0.06 -2.33 0.27
CA PRO A 103 1.42 -2.73 0.57
C PRO A 103 2.39 -1.55 0.46
N LYS A 104 3.21 -1.40 1.51
CA LYS A 104 4.16 -0.31 1.67
C LYS A 104 5.48 -0.80 2.26
N HIS A 105 6.58 -0.08 2.13
CA HIS A 105 6.78 1.05 1.22
C HIS A 105 7.57 0.48 0.05
N PHE A 106 7.09 0.65 -1.16
CA PHE A 106 7.71 0.06 -2.34
C PHE A 106 9.16 0.53 -2.45
N GLN A 107 10.08 -0.38 -2.10
CA GLN A 107 11.54 -0.22 -2.05
C GLN A 107 12.17 0.61 -0.90
N ASN A 108 11.54 0.72 0.28
CA ASN A 108 12.24 1.28 1.48
C ASN A 108 12.91 0.18 2.32
N VAL A 109 14.12 0.44 2.82
CA VAL A 109 14.87 -0.46 3.72
C VAL A 109 15.50 0.22 4.94
N GLN A 110 15.38 1.55 5.13
CA GLN A 110 15.93 2.23 6.31
C GLN A 110 15.28 3.57 6.64
N GLU A 111 15.27 3.92 7.94
CA GLU A 111 14.73 5.19 8.42
C GLU A 111 15.73 6.35 8.35
N ASN A 112 17.03 6.05 8.54
CA ASN A 112 18.05 7.08 8.52
C ASN A 112 18.11 7.73 7.13
N LYS A 113 17.89 9.04 7.08
CA LYS A 113 17.82 9.85 5.84
C LYS A 113 16.85 9.28 4.80
N ARG A 114 15.71 8.70 5.23
CA ARG A 114 14.71 8.09 4.32
C ARG A 114 14.23 8.98 3.16
N PHE A 115 14.28 10.30 3.32
CA PHE A 115 13.92 11.27 2.26
C PHE A 115 15.04 11.53 1.23
N LYS A 116 16.27 11.06 1.47
CA LYS A 116 17.46 11.45 0.70
C LYS A 116 18.34 10.28 0.27
N VAL A 117 18.27 9.14 0.96
CA VAL A 117 19.10 7.98 0.67
C VAL A 117 18.80 7.44 -0.73
N ASP A 118 19.83 6.96 -1.41
CA ASP A 118 19.72 6.25 -2.68
C ASP A 118 20.09 4.78 -2.47
N ALA A 119 19.13 3.91 -2.75
CA ALA A 119 19.26 2.48 -2.53
C ALA A 119 19.48 1.77 -3.87
N HIS A 120 20.61 1.08 -4.00
CA HIS A 120 20.90 0.24 -5.17
C HIS A 120 20.41 -1.18 -4.91
N ILE A 121 19.24 -1.52 -5.46
CA ILE A 121 18.52 -2.78 -5.19
C ILE A 121 17.93 -3.33 -6.50
N SER A 122 17.86 -4.66 -6.64
CA SER A 122 17.19 -5.33 -7.76
C SER A 122 15.67 -5.50 -7.53
N PRO A 123 14.83 -5.56 -8.58
CA PRO A 123 13.38 -5.73 -8.42
C PRO A 123 13.02 -7.15 -7.93
N ARG A 124 12.25 -7.31 -6.83
CA ARG A 124 11.59 -8.59 -6.51
C ARG A 124 10.45 -8.47 -5.46
N ALA A 125 9.45 -9.35 -5.62
CA ALA A 125 8.48 -9.86 -4.62
C ALA A 125 7.02 -9.35 -4.55
N LEU A 126 6.57 -8.32 -5.30
CA LEU A 126 5.18 -7.80 -5.17
C LEU A 126 4.14 -8.42 -6.12
N ARG A 127 4.56 -9.19 -7.13
CA ARG A 127 3.70 -9.67 -8.22
C ARG A 127 2.53 -10.58 -7.78
N GLU A 128 2.70 -11.40 -6.75
CA GLU A 128 1.73 -12.47 -6.43
C GLU A 128 0.48 -12.01 -5.65
N ALA A 129 0.45 -10.76 -5.15
CA ALA A 129 -0.61 -10.29 -4.25
C ALA A 129 -1.72 -9.47 -4.93
N ASP A 130 -1.48 -8.92 -6.13
CA ASP A 130 -2.41 -8.06 -6.88
C ASP A 130 -3.18 -7.04 -5.99
N PRO A 131 -2.47 -6.16 -5.26
CA PRO A 131 -3.14 -5.20 -4.38
C PRO A 131 -3.90 -4.15 -5.18
N TRP A 132 -4.97 -3.58 -4.64
CA TRP A 132 -5.65 -2.45 -5.30
C TRP A 132 -4.86 -1.15 -5.22
N CYS A 133 -3.99 -1.02 -4.22
CA CYS A 133 -3.18 0.16 -4.00
C CYS A 133 -1.71 -0.23 -3.76
N MET A 134 -0.75 0.63 -4.11
CA MET A 134 0.65 0.51 -3.68
C MET A 134 1.19 1.86 -3.23
N MET A 135 1.97 1.88 -2.14
CA MET A 135 2.58 3.11 -1.63
C MET A 135 4.07 3.16 -1.96
N THR A 136 4.50 4.22 -2.64
CA THR A 136 5.91 4.44 -2.98
C THR A 136 6.73 4.96 -1.80
N ALA A 137 7.98 4.48 -1.66
CA ALA A 137 8.89 4.84 -0.58
C ALA A 137 9.56 6.20 -0.73
N TYR A 138 9.85 6.90 0.39
CA TYR A 138 10.49 8.23 0.37
C TYR A 138 11.81 8.30 -0.41
N ASN A 139 12.62 7.24 -0.35
CA ASN A 139 13.99 7.23 -0.84
C ASN A 139 14.09 7.24 -2.37
N LYS A 140 15.34 7.32 -2.83
CA LYS A 140 15.69 7.01 -4.21
C LYS A 140 16.02 5.54 -4.34
N VAL A 141 15.76 5.00 -5.53
CA VAL A 141 16.25 3.70 -5.99
C VAL A 141 16.98 3.95 -7.30
N ASN A 142 18.23 3.50 -7.37
CA ASN A 142 19.08 3.67 -8.54
C ASN A 142 19.10 5.11 -9.09
N GLY A 143 19.15 6.12 -8.22
CA GLY A 143 19.27 7.53 -8.58
C GLY A 143 17.97 8.31 -8.69
N GLN A 144 16.80 7.66 -8.72
CA GLN A 144 15.50 8.31 -8.88
C GLN A 144 14.59 8.10 -7.67
N HIS A 145 13.86 9.14 -7.26
CA HIS A 145 12.86 8.99 -6.20
C HIS A 145 11.74 8.04 -6.66
N CYS A 146 11.28 7.16 -5.77
CA CYS A 146 10.29 6.13 -6.15
C CYS A 146 8.98 6.71 -6.70
N ASP A 147 8.61 7.94 -6.33
CA ASP A 147 7.39 8.61 -6.83
C ASP A 147 7.51 9.15 -8.25
N ALA A 148 8.74 9.29 -8.75
CA ALA A 148 9.05 9.79 -10.08
C ALA A 148 9.87 8.78 -10.89
N SER A 149 9.91 7.51 -10.49
CA SER A 149 10.67 6.47 -11.19
C SER A 149 9.78 5.76 -12.21
N LYS A 150 10.01 6.03 -13.50
CA LYS A 150 9.34 5.33 -14.61
C LYS A 150 9.61 3.83 -14.57
N GLU A 151 10.86 3.45 -14.26
CA GLU A 151 11.27 2.06 -14.13
C GLU A 151 10.40 1.31 -13.12
N LEU A 152 10.24 1.87 -11.91
CA LEU A 152 9.46 1.21 -10.86
C LEU A 152 7.95 1.23 -11.13
N LEU A 153 7.42 2.40 -11.51
CA LEU A 153 5.97 2.62 -11.58
C LEU A 153 5.34 2.16 -12.88
N VAL A 154 6.05 2.29 -14.01
CA VAL A 154 5.55 1.92 -15.34
C VAL A 154 6.18 0.62 -15.77
N ASP A 155 7.49 0.59 -15.97
CA ASP A 155 8.15 -0.54 -16.64
C ASP A 155 7.97 -1.84 -15.82
N ILE A 156 8.17 -1.78 -14.50
CA ILE A 156 8.00 -2.94 -13.61
C ILE A 156 6.53 -3.13 -13.23
N ALA A 157 5.89 -2.13 -12.62
CA ALA A 157 4.56 -2.34 -12.05
C ALA A 157 3.47 -2.44 -13.14
N ARG A 158 3.41 -1.52 -14.10
CA ARG A 158 2.38 -1.57 -15.15
C ARG A 158 2.72 -2.61 -16.22
N ASP A 159 3.91 -2.57 -16.80
CA ASP A 159 4.22 -3.34 -18.00
C ASP A 159 4.63 -4.77 -17.69
N GLU A 160 5.59 -5.00 -16.78
CA GLU A 160 6.04 -6.36 -16.43
C GLU A 160 5.03 -7.12 -15.55
N TRP A 161 4.46 -6.46 -14.53
CA TRP A 161 3.54 -7.13 -13.59
C TRP A 161 2.09 -7.07 -14.05
N ASN A 162 1.77 -6.27 -15.08
CA ASN A 162 0.40 -6.04 -15.53
C ASN A 162 -0.53 -5.56 -14.39
N TRP A 163 -0.01 -4.70 -13.52
CA TRP A 163 -0.76 -4.18 -12.36
C TRP A 163 -1.51 -2.90 -12.72
N ASP A 164 -2.82 -2.88 -12.49
CA ASP A 164 -3.70 -1.74 -12.81
C ASP A 164 -4.31 -1.06 -11.57
N GLY A 165 -3.67 -1.19 -10.40
CA GLY A 165 -4.09 -0.55 -9.16
C GLY A 165 -3.67 0.92 -9.03
N VAL A 166 -4.00 1.56 -7.91
CA VAL A 166 -3.65 2.96 -7.63
C VAL A 166 -2.28 3.03 -6.95
N SER A 167 -1.33 3.74 -7.55
CA SER A 167 -0.08 4.10 -6.89
C SER A 167 -0.25 5.41 -6.14
N MET A 168 0.19 5.43 -4.89
CA MET A 168 0.12 6.63 -4.06
C MET A 168 1.45 6.91 -3.40
N ARG A 169 1.64 8.17 -3.04
CA ARG A 169 2.84 8.61 -2.35
C ARG A 169 2.69 8.46 -0.84
N ASP A 170 3.76 8.06 -0.15
CA ASP A 170 3.87 8.25 1.29
C ASP A 170 3.76 9.75 1.65
N TRP A 171 3.28 10.06 2.84
CA TRP A 171 2.71 11.34 3.22
C TRP A 171 3.72 12.49 3.06
N GLY A 172 3.39 13.47 2.20
CA GLY A 172 4.26 14.62 1.94
C GLY A 172 5.57 14.26 1.24
N GLY A 173 5.68 13.04 0.70
CA GLY A 173 6.89 12.54 0.06
C GLY A 173 7.03 12.91 -1.41
N THR A 174 6.03 13.54 -2.04
CA THR A 174 6.05 13.83 -3.48
C THR A 174 7.20 14.78 -3.80
N THR A 175 8.06 14.37 -4.73
CA THR A 175 9.31 15.08 -5.02
C THR A 175 9.24 15.88 -6.31
N SER A 176 8.37 15.51 -7.24
CA SER A 176 8.19 16.17 -8.53
C SER A 176 6.70 16.37 -8.86
N THR A 177 6.37 17.43 -9.60
CA THR A 177 5.02 17.65 -10.13
C THR A 177 4.88 16.90 -11.45
N ILE A 178 5.64 17.31 -12.47
CA ILE A 178 5.57 16.77 -13.83
C ILE A 178 6.08 15.34 -13.88
N GLY A 179 7.26 15.08 -13.31
CA GLY A 179 7.91 13.77 -13.38
C GLY A 179 7.07 12.69 -12.71
N SER A 180 6.50 12.97 -11.54
CA SER A 180 5.68 12.00 -10.83
C SER A 180 4.35 11.73 -11.57
N ILE A 181 3.71 12.74 -12.18
CA ILE A 181 2.51 12.52 -13.01
C ILE A 181 2.84 11.68 -14.24
N ASN A 182 3.82 12.10 -15.03
CA ASN A 182 4.14 11.44 -16.29
C ASN A 182 4.68 10.02 -16.10
N ASN A 183 5.30 9.75 -14.95
CA ASN A 183 5.84 8.43 -14.59
C ASN A 183 4.84 7.57 -13.80
N GLY A 184 3.55 7.94 -13.77
CA GLY A 184 2.48 7.04 -13.35
C GLY A 184 2.14 7.04 -11.85
N LEU A 185 2.56 8.06 -11.09
CA LEU A 185 2.07 8.26 -9.73
C LEU A 185 0.63 8.78 -9.78
N ASP A 186 -0.33 7.99 -9.32
CA ASP A 186 -1.75 8.35 -9.45
C ASP A 186 -2.17 9.38 -8.38
N LEU A 187 -1.77 9.17 -7.12
CA LEU A 187 -2.26 9.95 -5.97
C LEU A 187 -1.16 10.59 -5.11
N GLU A 188 -1.24 11.92 -4.93
CA GLU A 188 -0.47 12.66 -3.94
C GLU A 188 -1.22 12.67 -2.59
N MET A 189 -0.58 12.18 -1.53
CA MET A 189 -1.12 12.12 -0.16
C MET A 189 -0.25 12.98 0.79
N PRO A 190 -0.80 13.49 1.91
CA PRO A 190 -2.15 13.31 2.47
C PRO A 190 -3.27 14.16 1.89
N GLY A 191 -2.96 15.15 1.06
CA GLY A 191 -3.90 16.21 0.72
C GLY A 191 -3.96 17.30 1.81
N PRO A 192 -4.25 18.57 1.46
CA PRO A 192 -4.22 19.12 0.09
C PRO A 192 -2.84 18.92 -0.56
N PRO A 193 -2.75 18.83 -1.90
CA PRO A 193 -1.49 18.57 -2.58
C PRO A 193 -0.50 19.71 -2.35
N LEU A 194 0.75 19.36 -2.05
CA LEU A 194 1.84 20.32 -1.88
C LEU A 194 2.61 20.53 -3.19
N ARG A 195 2.67 19.51 -4.05
CA ARG A 195 3.38 19.55 -5.34
C ARG A 195 2.46 19.72 -6.53
N ARG A 196 1.24 19.18 -6.46
CA ARG A 196 0.21 19.28 -7.51
C ARG A 196 -0.81 20.38 -7.19
N THR A 197 -0.36 21.56 -6.76
CA THR A 197 -1.25 22.72 -6.61
C THR A 197 -1.72 23.21 -7.97
N LYS A 198 -2.81 23.96 -8.01
CA LYS A 198 -3.36 24.51 -9.26
C LYS A 198 -2.30 25.35 -9.98
N GLU A 199 -1.62 26.23 -9.26
CA GLU A 199 -0.60 27.14 -9.78
C GLU A 199 0.61 26.37 -10.34
N ALA A 200 1.00 25.27 -9.69
CA ALA A 200 2.10 24.41 -10.14
C ALA A 200 1.75 23.63 -11.42
N LEU A 201 0.46 23.44 -11.71
CA LEU A 201 -0.03 22.68 -12.86
C LEU A 201 -0.38 23.55 -14.07
N GLU A 202 -0.79 24.81 -13.87
CA GLU A 202 -1.28 25.70 -14.94
C GLU A 202 -0.31 25.84 -16.12
N GLY A 203 0.96 26.16 -15.85
CA GLY A 203 1.99 26.28 -16.89
C GLY A 203 2.27 24.94 -17.59
N PRO A 204 2.65 23.89 -16.85
CA PRO A 204 2.96 22.58 -17.44
C PRO A 204 1.82 21.95 -18.23
N LEU A 205 0.55 22.16 -17.84
CA LEU A 205 -0.61 21.70 -18.60
C LEU A 205 -0.78 22.49 -19.90
N ARG A 206 -0.68 23.83 -19.85
CA ARG A 206 -0.80 24.68 -21.04
C ARG A 206 0.31 24.40 -22.06
N ASP A 207 1.52 24.17 -21.57
CA ASP A 207 2.71 24.03 -22.41
C ASP A 207 2.92 22.56 -22.86
N GLY A 208 2.01 21.64 -22.50
CA GLY A 208 2.05 20.22 -22.90
C GLY A 208 3.14 19.38 -22.21
N ALA A 209 3.73 19.89 -21.13
CA ALA A 209 4.76 19.16 -20.37
C ALA A 209 4.17 18.02 -19.51
N ILE A 210 2.88 18.11 -19.17
CA ILE A 210 2.12 17.02 -18.55
C ILE A 210 1.31 16.32 -19.63
N ASP A 211 1.47 15.00 -19.71
CA ASP A 211 0.67 14.18 -20.60
C ASP A 211 -0.74 13.99 -20.02
N LEU A 212 -1.75 14.59 -20.67
CA LEU A 212 -3.14 14.49 -20.23
C LEU A 212 -3.66 13.04 -20.22
N HIS A 213 -3.12 12.17 -21.09
CA HIS A 213 -3.48 10.76 -21.07
C HIS A 213 -3.10 10.11 -19.73
N ARG A 214 -1.96 10.49 -19.13
CA ARG A 214 -1.55 10.00 -17.80
C ARG A 214 -2.48 10.47 -16.68
N VAL A 215 -3.02 11.68 -16.81
CA VAL A 215 -4.02 12.20 -15.87
C VAL A 215 -5.31 11.40 -15.98
N ASP A 216 -5.79 11.14 -17.20
CA ASP A 216 -7.00 10.34 -17.43
C ASP A 216 -6.85 8.90 -16.95
N GLU A 217 -5.68 8.28 -17.17
CA GLU A 217 -5.34 6.97 -16.60
C GLU A 217 -5.40 6.96 -15.08
N SER A 218 -4.79 7.96 -14.43
CA SER A 218 -4.78 8.08 -12.98
C SER A 218 -6.20 8.24 -12.41
N ALA A 219 -7.00 9.12 -13.03
CA ALA A 219 -8.39 9.34 -12.66
C ALA A 219 -9.22 8.07 -12.79
N ARG A 220 -9.06 7.33 -13.90
CA ARG A 220 -9.77 6.06 -14.14
C ARG A 220 -9.46 5.02 -13.06
N ARG A 221 -8.20 4.87 -12.66
CA ARG A 221 -7.82 3.91 -11.61
C ARG A 221 -8.38 4.28 -10.25
N ILE A 222 -8.40 5.57 -9.92
CA ILE A 222 -9.02 6.08 -8.68
C ILE A 222 -10.53 5.82 -8.69
N LEU A 223 -11.22 6.11 -9.79
CA LEU A 223 -12.66 5.83 -9.92
C LEU A 223 -12.96 4.32 -9.83
N ALA A 224 -12.16 3.49 -10.49
CA ALA A 224 -12.29 2.03 -10.41
C ALA A 224 -12.01 1.49 -8.99
N LEU A 225 -11.09 2.11 -8.25
CA LEU A 225 -10.86 1.80 -6.84
C LEU A 225 -12.10 2.14 -6.00
N LEU A 226 -12.67 3.33 -6.18
CA LEU A 226 -13.88 3.75 -5.47
C LEU A 226 -15.03 2.76 -5.74
N GLU A 227 -15.29 2.43 -7.00
CA GLU A 227 -16.32 1.46 -7.40
C GLU A 227 -16.12 0.10 -6.70
N LYS A 228 -14.89 -0.44 -6.69
CA LYS A 228 -14.55 -1.70 -6.03
C LYS A 228 -14.81 -1.67 -4.51
N THR A 229 -14.62 -0.51 -3.88
CA THR A 229 -14.82 -0.34 -2.43
C THR A 229 -16.24 0.06 -2.03
N GLU A 230 -17.03 0.62 -2.96
CA GLU A 230 -18.42 1.04 -2.75
C GLU A 230 -19.43 -0.09 -3.00
N GLN A 231 -19.11 -1.06 -3.87
CA GLN A 231 -19.99 -2.19 -4.20
C GLN A 231 -20.46 -2.98 -2.96
N ASP A 232 -19.70 -2.96 -1.86
CA ASP A 232 -20.09 -3.58 -0.58
C ASP A 232 -20.80 -2.62 0.40
N GLN A 233 -20.62 -1.29 0.28
CA GLN A 233 -21.26 -0.31 1.17
C GLN A 233 -22.75 -0.13 0.82
N MET A 234 -23.10 -0.23 -0.47
CA MET A 234 -24.48 -0.12 -0.97
C MET A 234 -25.41 -1.25 -0.51
N LEU A 235 -24.88 -2.39 -0.06
CA LEU A 235 -25.67 -3.49 0.53
C LEU A 235 -25.99 -3.28 2.02
N SER A 236 -25.43 -2.23 2.65
CA SER A 236 -25.51 -2.00 4.10
C SER A 236 -26.25 -0.73 4.50
N LEU A 237 -26.64 0.12 3.54
CA LEU A 237 -27.45 1.30 3.82
C LEU A 237 -28.94 0.93 3.74
N PRO A 238 -29.71 1.02 4.84
CA PRO A 238 -31.16 0.96 4.74
C PRO A 238 -31.59 2.17 3.90
N PHE A 239 -32.19 1.90 2.74
CA PHE A 239 -32.94 2.93 2.03
C PHE A 239 -34.05 3.42 2.98
N THR A 240 -33.88 4.63 3.51
CA THR A 240 -34.94 5.43 4.12
C THR A 240 -35.24 6.62 3.23
#